data_AF-A0A437PWB9-F1
#
_entry.id   AF-A0A437PWB9-F1
#
_cell.length_a   1.000
_cell.length_b   1.000
_cell.length_c   1.000
_cell.angle_alpha   90.00
_cell.angle_beta   90.00
_cell.angle_gamma   90.00
#
_symmetry.space_group_name_H-M   'P 1'
#
loop_
_entity.id
_entity.type
_entity.pdbx_description
1 polymer ?
#
loop_
_entity_poly.entity_id
_entity_poly.type
_entity_poly.pdbx_seq_one_letter_code
_entity_poly.pdbx_strand_id
1 'polypeptide(L)'
;MKKVFFTLSLMLFTTVAAFCADINGKWVGKIMDQYDIAFTFKADGANLTGTTKDPSGQDVEIKKGSVDGDKIKFFIEVMGNEVEVSGTLTADVLKMKMNVMNNDLEFDLRKAQ
;
A
#
# COMPACT_ATOMS: atom_id res chain seq x y z
N MET A 1 31.96 -21.29 44.46
CA MET A 1 30.59 -20.78 44.25
C MET A 1 30.65 -19.51 43.41
N LYS A 2 30.40 -19.61 42.10
CA LYS A 2 30.23 -18.45 41.21
C LYS A 2 29.19 -18.83 40.16
N LYS A 3 27.94 -18.44 40.37
CA LYS A 3 26.88 -18.60 39.36
C LYS A 3 26.91 -17.36 38.48
N VAL A 4 27.35 -17.54 37.25
CA VAL A 4 27.37 -16.48 36.23
C VAL A 4 25.96 -16.39 35.66
N PHE A 5 25.33 -15.24 35.86
CA PHE A 5 24.11 -14.84 35.16
C PHE A 5 24.48 -14.60 33.69
N PHE A 6 23.92 -15.37 32.77
CA PHE A 6 24.03 -15.11 31.34
C PHE A 6 22.64 -14.90 30.77
N THR A 7 22.26 -13.62 30.71
CA THR A 7 21.08 -13.08 30.05
C THR A 7 21.12 -13.43 28.57
N LEU A 8 20.35 -14.44 28.15
CA LEU A 8 20.13 -14.72 26.74
C LEU A 8 18.92 -13.89 26.27
N SER A 9 19.20 -12.62 25.95
CA SER A 9 18.27 -11.78 25.19
C SER A 9 18.23 -12.32 23.76
N LEU A 10 17.35 -13.29 23.52
CA LEU A 10 17.13 -13.85 22.19
C LEU A 10 16.33 -12.83 21.38
N MET A 11 17.09 -12.08 20.57
CA MET A 11 16.60 -11.16 19.58
C MET A 11 15.71 -11.91 18.57
N LEU A 12 14.38 -11.86 18.78
CA LEU A 12 13.39 -12.23 17.76
C LEU A 12 13.36 -11.12 16.71
N PHE A 13 14.21 -11.20 15.70
CA PHE A 13 13.88 -10.63 14.39
C PHE A 13 13.09 -11.69 13.63
N THR A 14 11.78 -11.74 13.87
CA THR A 14 10.88 -12.50 13.01
C THR A 14 10.79 -11.80 11.67
N THR A 15 11.19 -12.55 10.65
CA THR A 15 11.14 -12.25 9.22
C THR A 15 9.75 -11.83 8.76
N VAL A 16 9.47 -10.54 8.67
CA VAL A 16 8.29 -9.98 7.96
C VAL A 16 8.72 -9.32 6.63
N ALA A 17 9.80 -9.81 6.01
CA ALA A 17 10.34 -9.21 4.79
C ALA A 17 9.84 -9.85 3.48
N ALA A 18 9.12 -10.98 3.55
CA ALA A 18 8.77 -11.75 2.35
C ALA A 18 7.57 -11.20 1.56
N PHE A 19 6.64 -10.47 2.19
CA PHE A 19 5.39 -10.05 1.54
C PHE A 19 5.41 -8.64 0.90
N CYS A 20 6.34 -7.76 1.31
CA CYS A 20 6.45 -6.44 0.70
C CYS A 20 6.94 -6.46 -0.75
N ALA A 21 7.67 -7.50 -1.15
CA ALA A 21 8.13 -7.67 -2.53
C ALA A 21 6.96 -7.70 -3.53
N ASP A 22 5.82 -8.25 -3.13
CA ASP A 22 4.69 -8.42 -4.04
C ASP A 22 3.94 -7.10 -4.27
N ILE A 23 3.85 -6.21 -3.28
CA ILE A 23 3.21 -4.89 -3.40
C ILE A 23 4.03 -3.94 -4.29
N ASN A 24 5.36 -4.07 -4.30
CA ASN A 24 6.25 -3.21 -5.06
C ASN A 24 5.94 -3.23 -6.57
N GLY A 25 6.01 -2.05 -7.20
CA GLY A 25 5.95 -1.90 -8.65
C GLY A 25 4.81 -1.00 -9.12
N LYS A 26 4.61 -0.99 -10.44
CA LYS A 26 3.55 -0.25 -11.09
C LYS A 26 2.29 -1.11 -11.20
N TRP A 27 1.18 -0.57 -10.75
CA TRP A 27 -0.14 -1.18 -10.75
C TRP A 27 -1.09 -0.31 -11.55
N VAL A 28 -1.89 -0.94 -12.40
CA VAL A 28 -2.82 -0.27 -13.32
C VAL A 28 -4.20 -0.91 -13.24
N GLY A 29 -5.24 -0.11 -13.45
CA GLY A 29 -6.61 -0.58 -13.49
C GLY A 29 -7.56 0.48 -14.02
N LYS A 30 -8.85 0.27 -13.82
CA LYS A 30 -9.91 1.19 -14.23
C LYS A 30 -10.87 1.44 -13.09
N ILE A 31 -11.23 2.69 -12.88
CA ILE A 31 -12.34 3.09 -12.02
C ILE A 31 -13.62 3.15 -12.87
N MET A 32 -14.67 2.46 -12.42
CA MET A 32 -15.96 2.37 -13.11
C MET A 32 -15.85 1.96 -14.60
N ASP A 33 -14.81 1.19 -14.96
CA ASP A 33 -14.45 0.80 -16.33
C ASP A 33 -14.21 1.96 -17.32
N GLN A 34 -14.17 3.21 -16.83
CA GLN A 34 -14.10 4.42 -17.65
C GLN A 34 -12.78 5.16 -17.50
N TYR A 35 -12.24 5.21 -16.28
CA TYR A 35 -11.08 6.05 -15.96
C TYR A 35 -9.86 5.19 -15.68
N ASP A 36 -8.83 5.31 -16.51
CA ASP A 36 -7.56 4.63 -16.27
C ASP A 36 -6.87 5.20 -15.04
N ILE A 37 -6.38 4.32 -14.18
CA ILE A 37 -5.63 4.69 -12.98
C ILE A 37 -4.34 3.88 -12.89
N ALA A 38 -3.29 4.54 -12.40
CA ALA A 38 -2.00 3.91 -12.16
C ALA A 38 -1.43 4.34 -10.81
N PHE A 39 -0.87 3.39 -10.09
CA PHE A 39 -0.09 3.63 -8.88
C PHE A 39 1.30 3.02 -9.06
N THR A 40 2.32 3.70 -8.57
CA THR A 40 3.65 3.11 -8.39
C THR A 40 3.90 2.99 -6.90
N PHE A 41 3.85 1.76 -6.40
CA PHE A 41 4.03 1.47 -4.97
C PHE A 41 5.46 1.06 -4.67
N LYS A 42 5.95 1.54 -3.53
CA LYS A 42 7.17 1.10 -2.89
C LYS A 42 6.90 0.80 -1.42
N ALA A 43 6.95 -0.48 -1.07
CA ALA A 43 6.77 -1.00 0.27
C ALA A 43 8.13 -1.32 0.92
N ASP A 44 8.37 -0.74 2.10
CA ASP A 44 9.58 -0.93 2.91
C ASP A 44 9.17 -1.25 4.36
N GLY A 45 9.18 -2.55 4.69
CA GLY A 45 8.64 -3.05 5.95
C GLY A 45 7.15 -2.70 6.08
N ALA A 46 6.79 -1.94 7.12
CA ALA A 46 5.42 -1.50 7.36
C ALA A 46 5.05 -0.19 6.64
N ASN A 47 6.00 0.47 5.98
CA ASN A 47 5.78 1.76 5.32
C ASN A 47 5.46 1.56 3.84
N LEU A 48 4.42 2.24 3.36
CA LEU A 48 4.09 2.32 1.94
C LEU A 48 4.32 3.74 1.44
N THR A 49 5.11 3.85 0.38
CA THR A 49 5.34 5.09 -0.36
C THR A 49 4.97 4.88 -1.82
N GLY A 50 4.86 5.97 -2.58
CA GLY A 50 4.56 5.86 -3.99
C GLY A 50 3.92 7.11 -4.56
N THR A 51 3.53 6.99 -5.82
CA THR A 51 2.89 8.07 -6.57
C THR A 51 1.73 7.55 -7.40
N THR A 52 0.78 8.43 -7.67
CA THR A 52 -0.30 8.25 -8.64
C THR A 52 -0.44 9.51 -9.48
N LYS A 53 -1.31 9.48 -10.49
CA LYS A 53 -1.69 10.67 -11.24
C LYS A 53 -3.13 11.04 -10.91
N ASP A 54 -3.36 12.32 -10.66
CA ASP A 54 -4.73 12.83 -10.54
C ASP A 54 -5.41 12.87 -11.93
N PRO A 55 -6.72 13.18 -11.99
CA PRO A 55 -7.43 13.33 -13.27
C PRO A 55 -6.87 14.42 -14.19
N SER A 56 -6.10 15.40 -13.66
CA SER A 56 -5.44 16.43 -14.47
C SER A 56 -4.07 16.00 -15.01
N GLY A 57 -3.58 14.81 -14.61
CA GLY A 57 -2.30 14.23 -15.02
C GLY A 57 -1.11 14.62 -14.13
N GLN A 58 -1.35 15.41 -13.09
CA GLN A 58 -0.34 15.80 -12.10
C GLN A 58 0.01 14.63 -11.19
N ASP A 59 1.27 14.55 -10.80
CA ASP A 59 1.72 13.52 -9.86
C ASP A 59 1.26 13.86 -8.45
N VAL A 60 0.65 12.88 -7.79
CA VAL A 60 0.19 12.95 -6.40
C VAL A 60 0.95 11.90 -5.60
N GLU A 61 1.56 12.34 -4.51
CA GLU A 61 2.26 11.46 -3.59
C GLU A 61 1.30 10.74 -2.65
N ILE A 62 1.66 9.50 -2.33
CA ILE A 62 1.00 8.73 -1.28
C ILE A 62 1.43 9.27 0.09
N LYS A 63 0.45 9.62 0.91
CA LYS A 63 0.61 10.11 2.30
C LYS A 63 0.18 9.02 3.29
N LYS A 64 0.84 9.00 4.45
CA LYS A 64 0.52 8.11 5.60
C LYS A 64 0.32 6.64 5.18
N GLY A 65 1.12 6.17 4.24
CA GLY A 65 0.98 4.82 3.70
C GLY A 65 1.52 3.74 4.64
N SER A 66 0.75 2.68 4.83
CA SER A 66 1.11 1.53 5.64
C SER A 66 0.83 0.21 4.91
N VAL A 67 1.60 -0.81 5.29
CA VAL A 67 1.43 -2.20 4.86
C VAL A 67 1.25 -3.08 6.09
N ASP A 68 0.22 -3.92 6.08
CA ASP A 68 -0.06 -4.93 7.10
C ASP A 68 -0.37 -6.26 6.40
N GLY A 69 0.68 -7.07 6.18
CA GLY A 69 0.58 -8.33 5.46
C GLY A 69 0.16 -8.13 4.00
N ASP A 70 -1.04 -8.56 3.65
CA ASP A 70 -1.66 -8.42 2.34
C ASP A 70 -2.47 -7.11 2.19
N LYS A 71 -2.61 -6.33 3.27
CA LYS A 71 -3.39 -5.09 3.27
C LYS A 71 -2.50 -3.88 3.13
N ILE A 72 -2.99 -2.89 2.41
CA ILE A 72 -2.41 -1.56 2.33
C ILE A 72 -3.45 -0.52 2.72
N LYS A 73 -3.03 0.55 3.37
CA LYS A 73 -3.84 1.74 3.59
C LYS A 73 -2.98 2.97 3.37
N PHE A 74 -3.52 3.97 2.71
CA PHE A 74 -2.84 5.23 2.50
C PHE A 74 -3.83 6.35 2.18
N PHE A 75 -3.30 7.55 2.05
CA PHE A 75 -4.06 8.74 1.68
C PHE A 75 -3.44 9.39 0.44
N ILE A 76 -4.28 10.00 -0.39
CA ILE A 76 -3.86 10.84 -1.51
C ILE A 76 -4.62 12.16 -1.46
N GLU A 77 -4.02 13.21 -1.99
CA GLU A 77 -4.68 14.50 -2.08
C GLU A 77 -5.38 14.64 -3.43
N VAL A 78 -6.71 14.77 -3.42
CA VAL A 78 -7.53 14.92 -4.61
C VAL A 78 -8.30 16.22 -4.48
N MET A 79 -8.05 17.18 -5.38
CA MET A 79 -8.70 18.49 -5.37
C MET A 79 -8.64 19.21 -4.01
N GLY A 80 -7.49 19.11 -3.32
CA GLY A 80 -7.27 19.72 -2.00
C GLY A 80 -7.91 18.99 -0.82
N ASN A 81 -8.50 17.81 -1.03
CA ASN A 81 -9.03 16.96 0.03
C ASN A 81 -8.18 15.70 0.20
N GLU A 82 -7.94 15.30 1.44
CA GLU A 82 -7.24 14.04 1.75
C GLU A 82 -8.25 12.88 1.65
N VAL A 83 -8.03 11.99 0.69
CA VAL A 83 -8.89 10.83 0.41
C VAL A 83 -8.22 9.57 0.91
N GLU A 84 -8.91 8.80 1.75
CA GLU A 84 -8.42 7.49 2.21
C GLU A 84 -8.62 6.43 1.12
N VAL A 85 -7.55 5.67 0.88
CA VAL A 85 -7.54 4.51 0.00
C VAL A 85 -7.02 3.32 0.78
N SER A 86 -7.73 2.20 0.68
CA SER A 86 -7.32 0.91 1.24
C SER A 86 -7.29 -0.14 0.15
N GLY A 87 -6.48 -1.18 0.35
CA GLY A 87 -6.38 -2.27 -0.60
C GLY A 87 -6.04 -3.59 0.06
N THR A 88 -6.34 -4.69 -0.62
CA THR A 88 -5.92 -6.04 -0.23
C THR A 88 -5.40 -6.79 -1.44
N LEU A 89 -4.20 -7.36 -1.31
CA LEU A 89 -3.58 -8.18 -2.33
C LEU A 89 -4.14 -9.60 -2.27
N THR A 90 -4.82 -10.01 -3.33
CA THR A 90 -5.33 -11.37 -3.50
C THR A 90 -4.70 -11.99 -4.75
N ALA A 91 -3.77 -12.93 -4.55
CA ALA A 91 -2.91 -13.45 -5.62
C ALA A 91 -2.20 -12.31 -6.36
N ASP A 92 -2.58 -12.04 -7.62
CA ASP A 92 -1.97 -11.00 -8.46
C ASP A 92 -2.88 -9.77 -8.67
N VAL A 93 -3.88 -9.60 -7.82
CA VAL A 93 -4.86 -8.50 -7.90
C VAL A 93 -4.86 -7.70 -6.61
N LEU A 94 -4.63 -6.40 -6.71
CA LEU A 94 -4.87 -5.46 -5.62
C LEU A 94 -6.32 -4.99 -5.69
N LYS A 95 -7.14 -5.46 -4.75
CA LYS A 95 -8.54 -5.03 -4.61
C LYS A 95 -8.55 -3.74 -3.81
N MET A 96 -8.87 -2.63 -4.47
CA MET A 96 -8.80 -1.30 -3.89
C MET A 96 -10.18 -0.78 -3.52
N LYS A 97 -10.21 0.04 -2.48
CA LYS A 97 -11.39 0.74 -1.99
C LYS A 97 -11.01 2.18 -1.65
N MET A 98 -11.67 3.13 -2.28
CA MET A 98 -11.47 4.56 -2.10
C MET A 98 -12.72 5.19 -1.50
N ASN A 99 -12.58 5.91 -0.38
CA ASN A 99 -13.71 6.56 0.26
C ASN A 99 -13.86 8.01 -0.26
N VAL A 100 -14.88 8.27 -1.06
CA VAL A 100 -15.19 9.58 -1.61
C VAL A 100 -16.54 10.04 -1.08
N MET A 101 -16.55 11.11 -0.28
CA MET A 101 -17.78 11.74 0.24
C MET A 101 -18.74 10.73 0.92
N ASN A 102 -18.22 9.86 1.80
CA ASN A 102 -18.96 8.79 2.47
C ASN A 102 -19.47 7.66 1.56
N ASN A 103 -19.03 7.60 0.30
CA ASN A 103 -19.27 6.47 -0.59
C ASN A 103 -17.97 5.70 -0.82
N ASP A 104 -18.11 4.38 -0.84
CA ASP A 104 -17.01 3.49 -1.11
C ASP A 104 -17.01 3.11 -2.59
N LEU A 105 -15.91 3.45 -3.27
CA LEU A 105 -15.68 3.08 -4.66
C LEU A 105 -14.63 1.97 -4.69
N GLU A 106 -14.99 0.84 -5.29
CA GLU A 106 -14.11 -0.33 -5.42
C GLU A 106 -13.58 -0.45 -6.84
N PHE A 107 -12.32 -0.88 -6.97
CA PHE A 107 -11.67 -1.15 -8.26
C PHE A 107 -10.51 -2.12 -8.07
N ASP A 108 -10.22 -2.89 -9.13
CA ASP A 108 -9.10 -3.83 -9.12
C ASP A 108 -7.90 -3.24 -9.87
N LEU A 109 -6.71 -3.42 -9.30
CA LEU A 109 -5.45 -3.13 -9.96
C LEU A 109 -4.68 -4.43 -10.24
N ARG A 110 -3.95 -4.44 -11.35
CA ARG A 110 -3.01 -5.50 -11.73
C ARG A 110 -1.64 -4.89 -11.99
N LYS A 111 -0.56 -5.64 -11.78
CA LYS A 111 0.77 -5.17 -12.16
C LYS A 111 0.78 -4.82 -13.65
N ALA A 112 1.40 -3.70 -13.98
CA ALA A 112 1.69 -3.37 -15.37
C ALA A 112 2.63 -4.44 -15.92
N GLN A 113 2.30 -4.98 -17.11
CA GLN A 113 3.14 -5.95 -17.81
C GLN A 113 4.47 -5.34 -18.24
#